data_AF-A0A928ZTB8-F1
#
_entry.id   AF-A0A928ZTB8-F1
#
_cell.length_a   1.000
_cell.length_b   1.000
_cell.length_c   1.000
_cell.angle_alpha   90.00
_cell.angle_beta   90.00
_cell.angle_gamma   90.00
#
_symmetry.space_group_name_H-M   'P 1'
#
loop_
_entity.id
_entity.type
_entity.pdbx_description
1 polymer ?
#
loop_
_entity_poly.entity_id
_entity_poly.type
_entity_poly.pdbx_seq_one_letter_code
_entity_poly.pdbx_strand_id
1 'polypeptide(L)'
;MKLNREFIKLPWYFDAEQLALEAQSFEESEWRSHPSDYAGNSAISLVSADGENNDDLAGRMLPTPQLQRCPYMQQVLTSFEAVIGRSRLMRLAPQCSVPAHFDSNYYWFRRTRIHIPILTEPSVRFVCNGKSVHMASGEAWIFDNWQTHEVIHNSDTYRIHLVFDTCGSASFWRKVTAVELADAALPESWVPFSPESQVTLMTEQAQPSRVADPSEVEIALQDLSNDVRDGRASLDTESDTIEVFQQLLKEHCLDWRSLWLLHGSNPPDYSMYTQLNRHTLTAARSVSQHLRITTNGASAFRILKLRLGAMVHPSAVPQQRSQPQRQPRKQAVIATAVQPSTQHLRVAFHKPFFIVAAPRSGSTLLFETLSQSQALWTVGRESHQHIESIDDLNPATRGYHSNQLTGADAKVEIAQQLMQNFVLSLQNCHGNRYLALEDRPQRIRFLEKTPKNALRIPFLRSIFPNAKFIFLHRQPAANISSIMEAWKSGRFVTYKNLPDWSGLPWSLLLPPGWQTLKQASLAEIAAFQWQSANQSILTALERLPQSQWCVVKHEDFIAEPRQHVQQLCKFMEIPFDTKLSQVTMTDLPHSRFTVTPPDPQKWRKNAAELVSVLPLVESLSTQLQALS
;
A
#
# COMPACT_ATOMS: atom_id res chain seq x y z
N MET A 1 -9.31 -17.08 -0.41
CA MET A 1 -10.41 -18.08 -0.38
C MET A 1 -10.77 -18.28 1.08
N LYS A 2 -12.06 -18.36 1.44
CA LYS A 2 -12.50 -18.58 2.83
C LYS A 2 -12.31 -20.05 3.20
N LEU A 3 -11.78 -20.34 4.39
CA LEU A 3 -11.59 -21.70 4.90
C LEU A 3 -12.41 -21.90 6.19
N ASN A 4 -12.68 -23.15 6.57
CA ASN A 4 -13.44 -23.44 7.80
C ASN A 4 -12.58 -23.32 9.08
N ARG A 5 -11.25 -23.29 8.93
CA ARG A 5 -10.27 -23.14 9.99
C ARG A 5 -9.26 -22.07 9.62
N GLU A 6 -8.74 -21.36 10.63
CA GLU A 6 -7.75 -20.31 10.45
C GLU A 6 -6.47 -20.87 9.81
N PHE A 7 -6.02 -22.04 10.27
CA PHE A 7 -4.84 -22.74 9.77
C PHE A 7 -5.14 -24.22 9.56
N ILE A 8 -4.59 -24.80 8.50
CA ILE A 8 -4.66 -26.22 8.19
C ILE A 8 -3.25 -26.69 7.81
N LYS A 9 -2.64 -27.55 8.65
CA LYS A 9 -1.42 -28.28 8.30
C LYS A 9 -1.81 -29.39 7.32
N LEU A 10 -1.34 -29.29 6.10
CA LEU A 10 -1.58 -30.29 5.08
C LEU A 10 -0.68 -31.51 5.32
N PRO A 11 -1.09 -32.72 4.90
CA PRO A 11 -0.35 -33.95 5.19
C PRO A 11 0.86 -34.16 4.27
N TRP A 12 1.43 -33.12 3.64
CA TRP A 12 2.66 -33.25 2.87
C TRP A 12 3.85 -32.82 3.70
N TYR A 13 4.95 -33.54 3.56
CA TYR A 13 6.23 -33.22 4.20
C TYR A 13 7.37 -33.31 3.18
N PHE A 14 8.30 -32.35 3.23
CA PHE A 14 9.34 -32.14 2.23
C PHE A 14 10.73 -32.01 2.87
N ASP A 15 11.76 -32.32 2.09
CA ASP A 15 13.17 -32.17 2.44
C ASP A 15 13.55 -30.69 2.51
N ALA A 16 13.47 -30.13 3.72
CA ALA A 16 13.76 -28.73 3.95
C ALA A 16 15.21 -28.36 3.64
N GLU A 17 16.16 -29.28 3.84
CA GLU A 17 17.58 -29.05 3.59
C GLU A 17 17.83 -28.90 2.08
N GLN A 18 17.27 -29.81 1.28
CA GLN A 18 17.37 -29.71 -0.18
C GLN A 18 16.68 -28.44 -0.72
N LEU A 19 15.51 -28.07 -0.20
CA LEU A 19 14.85 -26.80 -0.56
C LEU A 19 15.71 -25.59 -0.17
N ALA A 20 16.39 -25.65 0.97
CA ALA A 20 17.29 -24.59 1.43
C ALA A 20 18.50 -24.45 0.52
N LEU A 21 19.11 -25.56 0.07
CA LEU A 21 20.21 -25.55 -0.90
C LEU A 21 19.80 -24.86 -2.21
N GLU A 22 18.62 -25.19 -2.74
CA GLU A 22 18.10 -24.53 -3.96
C GLU A 22 17.82 -23.04 -3.72
N ALA A 23 17.19 -22.67 -2.59
CA ALA A 23 16.89 -21.28 -2.26
C ALA A 23 18.16 -20.42 -2.03
N GLN A 24 19.22 -21.01 -1.47
CA GLN A 24 20.49 -20.34 -1.21
C GLN A 24 21.38 -20.24 -2.47
N SER A 25 21.06 -20.99 -3.53
CA SER A 25 21.79 -20.91 -4.80
C SER A 25 21.54 -19.62 -5.61
N PHE A 26 20.54 -18.83 -5.21
CA PHE A 26 20.20 -17.56 -5.85
C PHE A 26 21.06 -16.41 -5.32
N GLU A 27 21.50 -15.54 -6.24
CA GLU A 27 22.27 -14.35 -5.89
C GLU A 27 21.39 -13.28 -5.23
N GLU A 28 21.98 -12.42 -4.41
CA GLU A 28 21.25 -11.33 -3.73
C GLU A 28 20.53 -10.39 -4.73
N SER A 29 21.07 -10.19 -5.93
CA SER A 29 20.44 -9.40 -7.00
C SER A 29 19.17 -10.02 -7.58
N GLU A 30 18.95 -11.32 -7.41
CA GLU A 30 17.73 -11.99 -7.86
C GLU A 30 16.57 -11.75 -6.88
N TRP A 31 16.87 -11.46 -5.62
CA TRP A 31 15.90 -11.09 -4.59
C TRP A 31 15.41 -9.65 -4.80
N ARG A 32 14.13 -9.52 -5.14
CA ARG A 32 13.48 -8.21 -5.33
C ARG A 32 12.66 -7.84 -4.12
N SER A 33 12.51 -6.55 -3.85
CA SER A 33 11.56 -6.08 -2.83
C SER A 33 10.16 -6.64 -3.13
N HIS A 34 9.52 -7.21 -2.12
CA HIS A 34 8.17 -7.76 -2.26
C HIS A 34 7.19 -6.65 -2.71
N PRO A 35 6.14 -6.93 -3.50
CA PRO A 35 5.21 -5.91 -3.99
C PRO A 35 4.56 -5.04 -2.92
N SER A 36 4.34 -5.63 -1.74
CA SER A 36 3.79 -4.93 -0.56
C SER A 36 4.79 -4.00 0.13
N ASP A 37 6.07 -4.04 -0.25
CA ASP A 37 7.14 -3.13 0.20
C ASP A 37 7.29 -3.08 1.74
N TYR A 38 6.97 -4.20 2.39
CA TYR A 38 7.19 -4.38 3.82
C TYR A 38 8.70 -4.44 4.09
N ALA A 39 9.13 -3.83 5.20
CA ALA A 39 10.53 -3.78 5.56
C ALA A 39 11.12 -5.20 5.60
N GLY A 40 12.29 -5.40 4.99
CA GLY A 40 12.97 -6.69 4.97
C GLY A 40 12.29 -7.79 4.15
N ASN A 41 11.16 -7.52 3.49
CA ASN A 41 10.44 -8.52 2.71
C ASN A 41 10.90 -8.51 1.24
N SER A 42 11.46 -9.63 0.80
CA SER A 42 11.98 -9.84 -0.55
C SER A 42 11.43 -11.14 -1.15
N ALA A 43 11.41 -11.23 -2.48
CA ALA A 43 10.87 -12.39 -3.16
C ALA A 43 11.58 -12.69 -4.49
N ILE A 44 11.50 -13.96 -4.87
CA ILE A 44 11.89 -14.47 -6.19
C ILE A 44 10.64 -15.11 -6.81
N SER A 45 10.16 -14.57 -7.94
CA SER A 45 9.07 -15.20 -8.71
C SER A 45 9.55 -16.53 -9.27
N LEU A 46 8.75 -17.59 -9.12
CA LEU A 46 9.02 -18.93 -9.65
C LEU A 46 8.05 -19.29 -10.78
N VAL A 47 6.77 -18.98 -10.61
CA VAL A 47 5.73 -19.03 -11.66
C VAL A 47 5.04 -17.67 -11.70
N SER A 48 4.98 -17.06 -12.88
CA SER A 48 4.50 -15.68 -13.09
C SER A 48 3.85 -15.53 -14.46
N ALA A 49 3.19 -14.39 -14.69
CA ALA A 49 2.61 -14.07 -15.98
C ALA A 49 3.71 -14.05 -17.06
N ASP A 50 3.50 -14.84 -18.10
CA ASP A 50 4.37 -15.06 -19.24
C ASP A 50 5.81 -15.52 -18.86
N GLY A 51 6.01 -16.01 -17.63
CA GLY A 51 7.30 -16.51 -17.14
C GLY A 51 8.32 -15.42 -16.88
N GLU A 52 7.87 -14.16 -16.88
CA GLU A 52 8.74 -13.00 -16.69
C GLU A 52 8.98 -12.70 -15.21
N ASN A 53 9.99 -11.87 -14.96
CA ASN A 53 10.33 -11.39 -13.63
C ASN A 53 9.33 -10.30 -13.18
N ASN A 54 8.14 -10.72 -12.77
CA ASN A 54 6.98 -9.83 -12.59
C ASN A 54 6.04 -10.30 -11.45
N ASP A 55 5.08 -9.43 -11.09
CA ASP A 55 4.06 -9.63 -10.06
C ASP A 55 2.62 -9.60 -10.59
N ASP A 56 2.45 -9.74 -11.91
CA ASP A 56 1.14 -9.67 -12.53
C ASP A 56 0.26 -10.86 -12.10
N LEU A 57 -1.01 -10.55 -11.82
CA LEU A 57 -2.03 -11.50 -11.38
C LEU A 57 -2.91 -12.02 -12.53
N ALA A 58 -2.68 -11.50 -13.74
CA ALA A 58 -3.41 -11.85 -14.95
C ALA A 58 -2.40 -12.13 -16.06
N GLY A 59 -2.74 -13.06 -16.94
CA GLY A 59 -1.84 -13.56 -17.98
C GLY A 59 -1.63 -15.06 -17.86
N ARG A 60 -0.94 -15.63 -18.86
CA ARG A 60 -0.60 -17.05 -18.88
C ARG A 60 0.48 -17.30 -17.83
N MET A 61 0.22 -18.15 -16.85
CA MET A 61 1.22 -18.45 -15.82
C MET A 61 2.24 -19.45 -16.39
N LEU A 62 3.52 -19.09 -16.38
CA LEU A 62 4.62 -19.93 -16.88
C LEU A 62 5.78 -19.99 -15.86
N PRO A 63 6.56 -21.09 -15.87
CA PRO A 63 7.80 -21.18 -15.12
C PRO A 63 8.79 -20.08 -15.52
N THR A 64 9.40 -19.46 -14.52
CA THR A 64 10.50 -18.51 -14.70
C THR A 64 11.83 -19.24 -14.91
N PRO A 65 12.87 -18.56 -15.45
CA PRO A 65 14.24 -19.10 -15.48
C PRO A 65 14.76 -19.51 -14.09
N GLN A 66 14.32 -18.84 -13.03
CA GLN A 66 14.68 -19.20 -11.65
C GLN A 66 14.14 -20.57 -11.26
N LEU A 67 12.86 -20.86 -11.56
CA LEU A 67 12.28 -22.17 -11.23
C LEU A 67 12.92 -23.32 -12.02
N GLN A 68 13.35 -23.06 -13.26
CA GLN A 68 14.03 -24.07 -14.09
C GLN A 68 15.33 -24.58 -13.46
N ARG A 69 15.98 -23.77 -12.62
CA ARG A 69 17.19 -24.13 -11.86
C ARG A 69 16.91 -24.90 -10.57
N CYS A 70 15.65 -25.07 -10.19
CA CYS A 70 15.23 -25.68 -8.92
C CYS A 70 14.47 -26.99 -9.17
N PRO A 71 15.16 -28.11 -9.45
CA PRO A 71 14.51 -29.38 -9.74
C PRO A 71 13.63 -29.89 -8.60
N TYR A 72 14.03 -29.67 -7.34
CA TYR A 72 13.22 -30.11 -6.21
C TYR A 72 12.00 -29.22 -5.99
N MET A 73 12.11 -27.89 -6.09
CA MET A 73 10.92 -27.03 -6.05
C MET A 73 9.88 -27.40 -7.13
N GLN A 74 10.33 -27.82 -8.33
CA GLN A 74 9.41 -28.33 -9.37
C GLN A 74 8.72 -29.64 -8.95
N GLN A 75 9.43 -30.56 -8.29
CA GLN A 75 8.84 -31.79 -7.74
C GLN A 75 7.81 -31.48 -6.65
N VAL A 76 8.16 -30.57 -5.73
CA VAL A 76 7.27 -30.10 -4.67
C VAL A 76 5.98 -29.52 -5.25
N LEU A 77 6.06 -28.60 -6.21
CA LEU A 77 4.88 -28.00 -6.83
C LEU A 77 4.01 -29.04 -7.55
N THR A 78 4.63 -29.99 -8.24
CA THR A 78 3.91 -31.07 -8.96
C THR A 78 3.22 -32.06 -8.02
N SER A 79 3.74 -32.27 -6.80
CA SER A 79 3.24 -33.25 -5.83
C SER A 79 1.81 -32.97 -5.30
N PHE A 80 1.30 -31.76 -5.54
CA PHE A 80 -0.07 -31.38 -5.16
C PHE A 80 -1.12 -31.79 -6.19
N GLU A 81 -0.70 -32.32 -7.36
CA GLU A 81 -1.59 -32.74 -8.46
C GLU A 81 -2.61 -31.65 -8.84
N ALA A 82 -2.17 -30.40 -8.81
CA ALA A 82 -3.01 -29.24 -9.00
C ALA A 82 -2.40 -28.29 -10.03
N VAL A 83 -3.26 -27.47 -10.64
CA VAL A 83 -2.81 -26.39 -11.52
C VAL A 83 -2.22 -25.27 -10.66
N ILE A 84 -0.97 -24.89 -10.97
CA ILE A 84 -0.21 -23.89 -10.22
C ILE A 84 -0.42 -22.51 -10.83
N GLY A 85 -0.86 -21.58 -10.00
CA GLY A 85 -0.92 -20.15 -10.30
C GLY A 85 0.41 -19.47 -10.01
N ARG A 86 0.37 -18.27 -9.41
CA ARG A 86 1.60 -17.58 -9.02
C ARG A 86 2.36 -18.38 -7.97
N SER A 87 3.67 -18.47 -8.12
CA SER A 87 4.59 -19.07 -7.16
C SER A 87 5.80 -18.18 -6.91
N ARG A 88 6.32 -18.18 -5.69
CA ARG A 88 7.50 -17.40 -5.30
C ARG A 88 8.21 -17.97 -4.08
N LEU A 89 9.50 -17.70 -3.95
CA LEU A 89 10.16 -17.69 -2.65
C LEU A 89 9.86 -16.36 -1.96
N MET A 90 9.47 -16.40 -0.69
CA MET A 90 9.27 -15.22 0.16
C MET A 90 10.27 -15.22 1.31
N ARG A 91 11.18 -14.24 1.31
CA ARG A 91 12.22 -14.06 2.32
C ARG A 91 11.93 -12.83 3.18
N LEU A 92 12.02 -13.01 4.48
CA LEU A 92 11.85 -11.95 5.47
C LEU A 92 13.14 -11.79 6.26
N ALA A 93 13.66 -10.57 6.28
CA ALA A 93 14.89 -10.22 6.98
C ALA A 93 14.72 -10.36 8.51
N PRO A 94 15.84 -10.53 9.25
CA PRO A 94 15.84 -10.55 10.70
C PRO A 94 15.03 -9.41 11.31
N GLN A 95 14.29 -9.71 12.39
CA GLN A 95 13.51 -8.75 13.18
C GLN A 95 12.45 -7.96 12.40
N CYS A 96 12.15 -8.33 11.15
CA CYS A 96 11.17 -7.66 10.30
C CYS A 96 9.87 -8.44 10.26
N SER A 97 8.73 -7.79 10.56
CA SER A 97 7.41 -8.44 10.59
C SER A 97 6.54 -8.04 9.40
N VAL A 98 5.55 -8.89 9.08
CA VAL A 98 4.47 -8.56 8.14
C VAL A 98 3.25 -8.11 8.96
N PRO A 99 2.79 -6.86 8.81
CA PRO A 99 1.71 -6.32 9.64
C PRO A 99 0.35 -6.99 9.33
N ALA A 100 -0.59 -6.90 10.29
CA ALA A 100 -1.96 -7.38 10.15
C ALA A 100 -2.66 -6.86 8.89
N HIS A 101 -3.13 -7.77 8.05
CA HIS A 101 -3.83 -7.48 6.80
C HIS A 101 -4.75 -8.63 6.37
N PHE A 102 -5.50 -8.46 5.29
CA PHE A 102 -6.26 -9.51 4.63
C PHE A 102 -6.12 -9.38 3.11
N ASP A 103 -6.21 -10.50 2.40
CA ASP A 103 -6.05 -10.55 0.95
C ASP A 103 -7.40 -10.26 0.26
N SER A 104 -7.53 -9.07 -0.32
CA SER A 104 -8.78 -8.59 -0.95
C SER A 104 -8.78 -8.57 -2.48
N ASN A 105 -7.67 -8.98 -3.12
CA ASN A 105 -7.65 -9.07 -4.57
C ASN A 105 -8.55 -10.22 -5.05
N TYR A 106 -9.33 -9.97 -6.12
CA TYR A 106 -10.19 -10.96 -6.75
C TYR A 106 -9.46 -12.25 -7.15
N TYR A 107 -8.17 -12.18 -7.50
CA TYR A 107 -7.34 -13.35 -7.81
C TYR A 107 -7.41 -14.44 -6.73
N TRP A 108 -7.39 -14.06 -5.45
CA TRP A 108 -7.46 -14.99 -4.30
C TRP A 108 -8.87 -15.38 -3.91
N PHE A 109 -9.90 -14.88 -4.60
CA PHE A 109 -11.27 -15.31 -4.37
C PHE A 109 -11.44 -16.82 -4.61
N ARG A 110 -10.81 -17.34 -5.68
CA ARG A 110 -10.88 -18.75 -6.08
C ARG A 110 -9.60 -19.55 -5.83
N ARG A 111 -8.59 -18.95 -5.23
CA ARG A 111 -7.30 -19.59 -4.99
C ARG A 111 -6.98 -19.64 -3.51
N THR A 112 -6.50 -20.79 -3.08
CA THR A 112 -5.83 -20.93 -1.79
C THR A 112 -4.32 -20.75 -1.99
N ARG A 113 -3.65 -20.28 -0.94
CA ARG A 113 -2.21 -20.07 -0.93
C ARG A 113 -1.56 -21.12 -0.04
N ILE A 114 -0.68 -21.91 -0.64
CA ILE A 114 0.10 -22.92 0.06
C ILE A 114 1.43 -22.32 0.48
N HIS A 115 1.80 -22.56 1.74
CA HIS A 115 3.07 -22.18 2.34
C HIS A 115 3.88 -23.43 2.68
N ILE A 116 5.13 -23.47 2.23
CA ILE A 116 6.12 -24.48 2.59
C ILE A 116 7.30 -23.77 3.23
N PRO A 117 7.44 -23.80 4.57
CA PRO A 117 8.58 -23.22 5.26
C PRO A 117 9.86 -23.96 4.89
N ILE A 118 10.88 -23.21 4.47
CA ILE A 118 12.20 -23.73 4.11
C ILE A 118 13.19 -23.40 5.23
N LEU A 119 13.32 -22.10 5.53
CA LEU A 119 14.09 -21.58 6.66
C LEU A 119 13.12 -20.87 7.60
N THR A 120 13.03 -21.32 8.84
CA THR A 120 12.12 -20.79 9.86
C THR A 120 12.57 -21.27 11.25
N GLU A 121 12.12 -20.59 12.29
CA GLU A 121 12.43 -20.92 13.69
C GLU A 121 11.16 -20.81 14.55
N PRO A 122 11.09 -21.48 15.71
CA PRO A 122 9.90 -21.46 16.58
C PRO A 122 9.43 -20.06 17.00
N SER A 123 10.32 -19.06 17.00
CA SER A 123 10.04 -17.65 17.27
C SER A 123 9.27 -16.94 16.14
N VAL A 124 9.24 -17.50 14.93
CA VAL A 124 8.43 -17.03 13.80
C VAL A 124 6.99 -17.48 14.00
N ARG A 125 6.06 -16.52 14.13
CA ARG A 125 4.65 -16.77 14.40
C ARG A 125 3.77 -16.23 13.30
N PHE A 126 2.95 -17.09 12.72
CA PHE A 126 1.82 -16.72 11.88
C PHE A 126 0.63 -16.50 12.80
N VAL A 127 -0.08 -15.39 12.62
CA VAL A 127 -1.32 -15.10 13.35
C VAL A 127 -2.43 -14.92 12.32
N CYS A 128 -3.57 -15.59 12.50
CA CYS A 128 -4.75 -15.46 11.66
C CYS A 128 -5.99 -15.54 12.57
N ASN A 129 -6.84 -14.51 12.50
CA ASN A 129 -8.03 -14.37 13.33
C ASN A 129 -7.77 -14.67 14.83
N GLY A 130 -6.68 -14.13 15.37
CA GLY A 130 -6.28 -14.30 16.77
C GLY A 130 -5.63 -15.64 17.12
N LYS A 131 -5.72 -16.67 16.27
CA LYS A 131 -4.95 -17.92 16.45
C LYS A 131 -3.53 -17.73 15.96
N SER A 132 -2.57 -18.39 16.61
CA SER A 132 -1.18 -18.33 16.23
C SER A 132 -0.57 -19.71 16.07
N VAL A 133 0.21 -19.91 15.01
CA VAL A 133 0.99 -21.13 14.76
C VAL A 133 2.44 -20.80 14.40
N HIS A 134 3.34 -21.73 14.71
CA HIS A 134 4.63 -21.81 14.04
C HIS A 134 4.49 -22.86 12.94
N MET A 135 4.89 -22.51 11.72
CA MET A 135 4.96 -23.46 10.61
C MET A 135 6.41 -23.94 10.54
N ALA A 136 6.65 -25.22 10.78
CA ALA A 136 8.00 -25.79 10.84
C ALA A 136 8.55 -26.13 9.45
N SER A 137 9.87 -26.19 9.33
CA SER A 137 10.56 -26.51 8.08
C SER A 137 10.07 -27.83 7.48
N GLY A 138 9.84 -27.82 6.16
CA GLY A 138 9.38 -28.98 5.40
C GLY A 138 7.88 -29.24 5.45
N GLU A 139 7.14 -28.57 6.34
CA GLU A 139 5.68 -28.73 6.42
C GLU A 139 4.94 -28.01 5.27
N ALA A 140 3.71 -28.43 5.00
CA ALA A 140 2.81 -27.73 4.08
C ALA A 140 1.61 -27.14 4.83
N TRP A 141 1.29 -25.87 4.56
CA TRP A 141 0.22 -25.16 5.26
C TRP A 141 -0.65 -24.36 4.30
N ILE A 142 -1.94 -24.31 4.59
CA ILE A 142 -2.85 -23.27 4.09
C ILE A 142 -3.48 -22.56 5.29
N PHE A 143 -3.89 -21.32 5.08
CA PHE A 143 -4.61 -20.54 6.09
C PHE A 143 -5.62 -19.64 5.41
N ASP A 144 -6.64 -19.21 6.16
CA ASP A 144 -7.67 -18.33 5.62
C ASP A 144 -7.11 -16.92 5.39
N ASN A 145 -6.66 -16.64 4.18
CA ASN A 145 -6.10 -15.34 3.82
C ASN A 145 -7.17 -14.24 3.64
N TRP A 146 -8.46 -14.59 3.65
CA TRP A 146 -9.56 -13.63 3.70
C TRP A 146 -9.73 -13.03 5.10
N GLN A 147 -9.33 -13.77 6.13
CA GLN A 147 -9.28 -13.30 7.51
C GLN A 147 -8.06 -12.39 7.75
N THR A 148 -8.15 -11.56 8.80
CA THR A 148 -7.01 -10.72 9.21
C THR A 148 -5.87 -11.60 9.71
N HIS A 149 -4.68 -11.42 9.14
CA HIS A 149 -3.50 -12.20 9.44
C HIS A 149 -2.21 -11.36 9.42
N GLU A 150 -1.21 -11.78 10.20
CA GLU A 150 0.11 -11.16 10.31
C GLU A 150 1.22 -12.21 10.48
N VAL A 151 2.47 -11.76 10.31
CA VAL A 151 3.66 -12.57 10.60
C VAL A 151 4.54 -11.80 11.55
N ILE A 152 4.74 -12.36 12.74
CA ILE A 152 5.67 -11.85 13.75
C ILE A 152 6.98 -12.60 13.57
N HIS A 153 8.06 -11.87 13.35
CA HIS A 153 9.39 -12.43 13.13
C HIS A 153 10.38 -11.83 14.12
N ASN A 154 10.50 -12.48 15.28
CA ASN A 154 11.43 -12.10 16.34
C ASN A 154 12.65 -13.03 16.33
N SER A 155 13.29 -13.18 15.18
CA SER A 155 14.53 -13.94 15.02
C SER A 155 15.62 -13.09 14.37
N ASP A 156 16.86 -13.47 14.64
CA ASP A 156 18.07 -12.90 14.06
C ASP A 156 18.45 -13.58 12.73
N THR A 157 17.70 -14.58 12.29
CA THR A 157 17.93 -15.29 11.02
C THR A 157 16.92 -14.89 9.94
N TYR A 158 17.23 -15.22 8.69
CA TYR A 158 16.28 -15.04 7.59
C TYR A 158 15.22 -16.15 7.61
N ARG A 159 13.96 -15.77 7.42
CA ARG A 159 12.87 -16.71 7.16
C ARG A 159 12.61 -16.80 5.67
N ILE A 160 12.56 -18.01 5.11
CA ILE A 160 12.24 -18.28 3.70
C ILE A 160 11.10 -19.30 3.63
N HIS A 161 10.02 -18.98 2.92
CA HIS A 161 9.00 -19.96 2.53
C HIS A 161 8.88 -20.01 1.00
N LEU A 162 8.69 -21.20 0.46
CA LEU A 162 8.09 -21.38 -0.86
C LEU A 162 6.57 -21.16 -0.72
N VAL A 163 6.02 -20.32 -1.59
CA VAL A 163 4.61 -19.93 -1.56
C VAL A 163 4.04 -20.00 -2.95
N PHE A 164 2.90 -20.67 -3.10
CA PHE A 164 2.22 -20.75 -4.39
C PHE A 164 0.70 -20.81 -4.25
N ASP A 165 0.03 -20.26 -5.25
CA ASP A 165 -1.42 -20.14 -5.30
C ASP A 165 -2.00 -21.23 -6.21
N THR A 166 -3.11 -21.86 -5.83
CA THR A 166 -3.81 -22.87 -6.64
C THR A 166 -5.31 -22.85 -6.37
N CYS A 167 -6.12 -23.20 -7.38
CA CYS A 167 -7.54 -23.53 -7.18
C CYS A 167 -7.72 -24.91 -6.53
N GLY A 168 -6.67 -25.72 -6.48
CA GLY A 168 -6.69 -27.12 -6.06
C GLY A 168 -7.33 -28.05 -7.10
N SER A 169 -7.19 -29.35 -6.85
CA SER A 169 -7.88 -30.43 -7.55
C SER A 169 -8.84 -31.15 -6.60
N ALA A 170 -9.66 -32.07 -7.12
CA ALA A 170 -10.51 -32.89 -6.26
C ALA A 170 -9.69 -33.78 -5.30
N SER A 171 -8.49 -34.23 -5.69
CA SER A 171 -7.60 -35.00 -4.80
C SER A 171 -7.01 -34.10 -3.70
N PHE A 172 -6.60 -32.89 -4.05
CA PHE A 172 -6.14 -31.88 -3.09
C PHE A 172 -7.21 -31.58 -2.03
N TRP A 173 -8.42 -31.19 -2.46
CA TRP A 173 -9.48 -30.80 -1.52
C TRP A 173 -10.00 -31.96 -0.68
N ARG A 174 -9.99 -33.20 -1.19
CA ARG A 174 -10.25 -34.39 -0.37
C ARG A 174 -9.28 -34.53 0.80
N LYS A 175 -7.98 -34.27 0.57
CA LYS A 175 -6.97 -34.29 1.64
C LYS A 175 -7.18 -33.14 2.64
N VAL A 176 -7.50 -31.92 2.16
CA VAL A 176 -7.81 -30.79 3.04
C VAL A 176 -8.99 -31.10 3.94
N THR A 177 -10.12 -31.54 3.36
CA THR A 177 -11.32 -31.91 4.11
C THR A 177 -11.06 -33.06 5.08
N ALA A 178 -10.24 -34.05 4.71
CA ALA A 178 -9.86 -35.12 5.63
C ALA A 178 -9.12 -34.59 6.87
N VAL A 179 -8.22 -33.60 6.71
CA VAL A 179 -7.55 -32.95 7.86
C VAL A 179 -8.54 -32.15 8.71
N GLU A 180 -9.50 -31.47 8.08
CA GLU A 180 -10.52 -30.69 8.79
C GLU A 180 -11.52 -31.56 9.56
N LEU A 181 -11.74 -32.80 9.14
CA LEU A 181 -12.66 -33.74 9.79
C LEU A 181 -11.98 -34.71 10.76
N ALA A 182 -10.66 -34.88 10.67
CA ALA A 182 -9.96 -35.83 11.51
C ALA A 182 -9.82 -35.35 12.96
N ASP A 183 -10.12 -36.25 13.90
CA ASP A 183 -9.87 -36.05 15.34
C ASP A 183 -8.39 -36.22 15.71
N ALA A 184 -7.60 -36.86 14.83
CA ALA A 184 -6.17 -37.11 14.97
C ALA A 184 -5.40 -36.73 13.70
N ALA A 185 -4.08 -36.56 13.80
CA ALA A 185 -3.23 -36.22 12.67
C ALA A 185 -3.26 -37.33 11.59
N LEU A 186 -3.41 -36.92 10.33
CA LEU A 186 -3.32 -37.84 9.19
C LEU A 186 -1.87 -38.29 8.97
N PRO A 187 -1.64 -39.49 8.39
CA PRO A 187 -0.30 -39.93 8.01
C PRO A 187 0.37 -38.93 7.07
N GLU A 188 1.63 -38.60 7.36
CA GLU A 188 2.43 -37.70 6.53
C GLU A 188 2.80 -38.37 5.20
N SER A 189 2.60 -37.63 4.11
CA SER A 189 3.02 -37.95 2.75
C SER A 189 4.39 -37.32 2.51
N TRP A 190 5.44 -38.09 2.81
CA TRP A 190 6.82 -37.69 2.54
C TRP A 190 7.11 -37.64 1.04
N VAL A 191 7.65 -36.53 0.56
CA VAL A 191 8.07 -36.36 -0.84
C VAL A 191 9.57 -36.09 -0.86
N PRO A 192 10.43 -37.11 -1.02
CA PRO A 192 11.88 -36.92 -1.06
C PRO A 192 12.33 -36.23 -2.35
N PHE A 193 13.52 -35.62 -2.32
CA PHE A 193 14.17 -35.20 -3.55
C PHE A 193 14.65 -36.41 -4.35
N SER A 194 14.29 -36.45 -5.63
CA SER A 194 14.79 -37.46 -6.57
C SER A 194 15.47 -36.76 -7.76
N PRO A 195 16.81 -36.76 -7.85
CA PRO A 195 17.54 -36.06 -8.92
C PRO A 195 17.18 -36.50 -10.34
N GLU A 196 16.80 -37.77 -10.50
CA GLU A 196 16.42 -38.38 -11.78
C GLU A 196 14.95 -38.11 -12.17
N SER A 197 14.17 -37.51 -11.26
CA SER A 197 12.73 -37.30 -11.48
C SER A 197 12.48 -36.20 -12.50
N GLN A 198 11.77 -36.56 -13.56
CA GLN A 198 11.23 -35.61 -14.54
C GLN A 198 9.77 -35.33 -14.22
N VAL A 199 9.46 -34.07 -13.92
CA VAL A 199 8.12 -33.63 -13.57
C VAL A 199 7.57 -32.66 -14.61
N THR A 200 6.29 -32.80 -14.92
CA THR A 200 5.56 -31.87 -15.80
C THR A 200 4.70 -30.95 -14.93
N LEU A 201 5.14 -29.70 -14.78
CA LEU A 201 4.42 -28.71 -13.99
C LEU A 201 3.17 -28.21 -14.73
N MET A 202 1.99 -28.44 -14.15
CA MET A 202 0.74 -27.88 -14.64
C MET A 202 0.58 -26.44 -14.14
N THR A 203 0.42 -25.47 -15.05
CA THR A 203 0.28 -24.04 -14.70
C THR A 203 -0.97 -23.43 -15.33
N GLU A 204 -1.50 -22.34 -14.74
CA GLU A 204 -2.70 -21.67 -15.26
C GLU A 204 -2.48 -21.10 -16.67
N GLN A 205 -3.11 -21.70 -17.68
CA GLN A 205 -2.96 -21.29 -19.08
C GLN A 205 -4.04 -20.33 -19.59
N ALA A 206 -5.19 -20.28 -18.90
CA ALA A 206 -6.36 -19.55 -19.37
C ALA A 206 -6.14 -18.02 -19.30
N GLN A 207 -6.49 -17.32 -20.37
CA GLN A 207 -6.54 -15.86 -20.36
C GLN A 207 -7.94 -15.38 -19.95
N PRO A 208 -8.04 -14.32 -19.14
CA PRO A 208 -9.33 -13.77 -18.78
C PRO A 208 -10.01 -13.17 -20.02
N SER A 209 -11.31 -13.40 -20.15
CA SER A 209 -12.15 -12.70 -21.12
C SER A 209 -12.18 -11.20 -20.82
N ARG A 210 -12.51 -10.35 -21.81
CA ARG A 210 -12.67 -8.91 -21.59
C ARG A 210 -13.75 -8.60 -20.56
N VAL A 211 -14.78 -9.43 -20.47
CA VAL A 211 -15.89 -9.32 -19.52
C VAL A 211 -16.13 -10.69 -18.90
N ALA A 212 -16.31 -10.73 -17.57
CA ALA A 212 -16.56 -11.94 -16.82
C ALA A 212 -17.89 -12.61 -17.21
N ASP A 213 -17.93 -13.94 -17.10
CA ASP A 213 -19.16 -14.73 -17.27
C ASP A 213 -20.20 -14.35 -16.20
N PRO A 214 -21.51 -14.31 -16.52
CA PRO A 214 -22.55 -13.98 -15.54
C PRO A 214 -22.49 -14.85 -14.28
N SER A 215 -22.17 -16.14 -14.43
CA SER A 215 -22.03 -17.07 -13.29
C SER A 215 -20.89 -16.66 -12.36
N GLU A 216 -19.79 -16.13 -12.91
CA GLU A 216 -18.66 -15.65 -12.12
C GLU A 216 -19.01 -14.39 -11.32
N VAL A 217 -19.75 -13.46 -11.95
CA VAL A 217 -20.27 -12.25 -11.30
C VAL A 217 -21.25 -12.63 -10.19
N GLU A 218 -22.19 -13.52 -10.48
CA GLU A 218 -23.18 -14.00 -9.52
C GLU A 218 -22.56 -14.65 -8.30
N ILE A 219 -21.61 -15.57 -8.49
CA ILE A 219 -20.90 -16.21 -7.37
C ILE A 219 -20.16 -15.16 -6.54
N ALA A 220 -19.48 -14.21 -7.20
CA ALA A 220 -18.75 -13.16 -6.52
C ALA A 220 -19.67 -12.19 -5.76
N LEU A 221 -20.84 -11.84 -6.29
CA LEU A 221 -21.74 -10.91 -5.60
C LEU A 221 -22.58 -11.63 -4.55
N GLN A 222 -22.93 -12.90 -4.74
CA GLN A 222 -23.62 -13.71 -3.73
C GLN A 222 -22.73 -13.96 -2.51
N ASP A 223 -21.44 -14.26 -2.71
CA ASP A 223 -20.50 -14.38 -1.58
C ASP A 223 -20.39 -13.08 -0.77
N LEU A 224 -20.46 -11.92 -1.43
CA LEU A 224 -20.48 -10.63 -0.75
C LEU A 224 -21.80 -10.42 -0.02
N SER A 225 -22.92 -10.70 -0.69
CA SER A 225 -24.28 -10.60 -0.15
C SER A 225 -24.44 -11.39 1.16
N ASN A 226 -23.83 -12.58 1.23
CA ASN A 226 -23.90 -13.49 2.37
C ASN A 226 -22.95 -13.12 3.53
N ASP A 227 -21.95 -12.28 3.29
CA ASP A 227 -20.88 -11.96 4.25
C ASP A 227 -20.88 -10.47 4.60
N VAL A 228 -22.07 -9.90 4.77
CA VAL A 228 -22.26 -8.49 5.14
C VAL A 228 -23.11 -8.38 6.42
N ARG A 229 -22.74 -7.41 7.27
CA ARG A 229 -23.48 -7.00 8.46
C ARG A 229 -23.54 -5.48 8.57
N ASP A 230 -24.51 -4.96 9.33
CA ASP A 230 -24.51 -3.56 9.74
C ASP A 230 -23.47 -3.36 10.86
N GLY A 231 -22.46 -2.53 10.62
CA GLY A 231 -21.41 -2.24 11.60
C GLY A 231 -21.88 -1.41 12.80
N ARG A 232 -23.14 -0.94 12.81
CA ARG A 232 -23.77 -0.22 13.94
C ARG A 232 -24.59 -1.12 14.85
N ALA A 233 -25.01 -2.28 14.36
CA ALA A 233 -26.00 -3.14 15.02
C ALA A 233 -25.31 -4.30 15.78
N SER A 234 -25.98 -4.87 16.79
CA SER A 234 -25.55 -6.18 17.32
C SER A 234 -25.82 -7.26 16.26
N LEU A 235 -25.12 -8.40 16.35
CA LEU A 235 -25.10 -9.45 15.34
C LEU A 235 -26.48 -10.01 14.91
N ASP A 236 -27.54 -9.74 15.69
CA ASP A 236 -28.88 -10.32 15.53
C ASP A 236 -29.98 -9.33 15.13
N THR A 237 -29.63 -8.17 14.56
CA THR A 237 -30.62 -7.16 14.15
C THR A 237 -30.82 -7.16 12.64
N GLU A 238 -32.03 -7.49 12.17
CA GLU A 238 -32.43 -7.30 10.77
C GLU A 238 -32.31 -5.81 10.41
N SER A 239 -31.73 -5.52 9.24
CA SER A 239 -31.46 -4.17 8.79
C SER A 239 -31.95 -4.02 7.36
N ASP A 240 -32.96 -3.16 7.17
CA ASP A 240 -33.48 -2.75 5.85
C ASP A 240 -32.35 -2.34 4.90
N THR A 241 -31.25 -1.83 5.46
CA THR A 241 -30.06 -1.41 4.70
C THR A 241 -29.31 -2.59 4.08
N ILE A 242 -29.26 -3.73 4.76
CA ILE A 242 -28.67 -4.96 4.22
C ILE A 242 -29.54 -5.48 3.08
N GLU A 243 -30.86 -5.57 3.27
CA GLU A 243 -31.79 -6.05 2.23
C GLU A 243 -31.72 -5.20 0.96
N VAL A 244 -31.73 -3.87 1.10
CA VAL A 244 -31.57 -2.95 -0.04
C VAL A 244 -30.23 -3.15 -0.75
N PHE A 245 -29.15 -3.36 0.01
CA PHE A 245 -27.84 -3.64 -0.59
C PHE A 245 -27.82 -4.98 -1.34
N GLN A 246 -28.39 -6.04 -0.75
CA GLN A 246 -28.47 -7.37 -1.37
C GLN A 246 -29.34 -7.35 -2.64
N GLN A 247 -30.46 -6.62 -2.60
CA GLN A 247 -31.33 -6.43 -3.77
C GLN A 247 -30.59 -5.70 -4.90
N LEU A 248 -29.82 -4.66 -4.57
CA LEU A 248 -28.98 -3.95 -5.55
C LEU A 248 -27.94 -4.88 -6.21
N LEU A 249 -27.32 -5.78 -5.44
CA LEU A 249 -26.38 -6.77 -6.00
C LEU A 249 -27.08 -7.76 -6.94
N LYS A 250 -28.29 -8.19 -6.58
CA LYS A 250 -29.11 -9.08 -7.40
C LYS A 250 -29.52 -8.44 -8.72
N GLU A 251 -29.97 -7.19 -8.69
CA GLU A 251 -30.29 -6.40 -9.88
C GLU A 251 -29.08 -6.25 -10.81
N HIS A 252 -27.91 -5.93 -10.24
CA HIS A 252 -26.67 -5.87 -11.01
C HIS A 252 -26.38 -7.19 -11.75
N CYS A 253 -26.55 -8.35 -11.10
CA CYS A 253 -26.35 -9.65 -11.75
C CYS A 253 -27.32 -9.86 -12.92
N LEU A 254 -28.59 -9.48 -12.77
CA LEU A 254 -29.62 -9.61 -13.83
C LEU A 254 -29.29 -8.74 -15.05
N ASP A 255 -28.88 -7.49 -14.80
CA ASP A 255 -28.50 -6.55 -15.86
C ASP A 255 -27.19 -6.99 -16.54
N TRP A 256 -26.22 -7.45 -15.76
CA TRP A 256 -24.96 -7.98 -16.28
C TRP A 256 -25.20 -9.16 -17.21
N ARG A 257 -26.05 -10.11 -16.78
CA ARG A 257 -26.42 -11.28 -17.59
C ARG A 257 -27.11 -10.86 -18.89
N SER A 258 -27.99 -9.88 -18.83
CA SER A 258 -28.68 -9.35 -20.01
C SER A 258 -27.68 -8.72 -20.99
N LEU A 259 -26.74 -7.89 -20.52
CA LEU A 259 -25.68 -7.34 -21.36
C LEU A 259 -24.79 -8.46 -21.94
N TRP A 260 -24.46 -9.47 -21.15
CA TRP A 260 -23.63 -10.59 -21.58
C TRP A 260 -24.31 -11.44 -22.66
N LEU A 261 -25.61 -11.69 -22.56
CA LEU A 261 -26.36 -12.39 -23.61
C LEU A 261 -26.42 -11.60 -24.93
N LEU A 262 -26.35 -10.27 -24.87
CA LEU A 262 -26.33 -9.40 -26.05
C LEU A 262 -24.94 -9.29 -26.69
N HIS A 263 -23.88 -9.27 -25.89
CA HIS A 263 -22.54 -8.83 -26.33
C HIS A 263 -21.43 -9.87 -26.14
N GLY A 264 -21.69 -10.94 -25.40
CA GLY A 264 -20.75 -12.01 -25.08
C GLY A 264 -19.60 -11.56 -24.17
N SER A 265 -18.59 -12.42 -24.05
CA SER A 265 -17.46 -12.26 -23.12
C SER A 265 -16.33 -11.37 -23.65
N ASN A 266 -16.29 -11.09 -24.96
CA ASN A 266 -15.22 -10.32 -25.61
C ASN A 266 -15.75 -9.25 -26.59
N PRO A 267 -16.64 -8.34 -26.15
CA PRO A 267 -17.18 -7.33 -27.03
C PRO A 267 -16.12 -6.29 -27.43
N PRO A 268 -16.16 -5.74 -28.66
CA PRO A 268 -15.25 -4.66 -29.08
C PRO A 268 -15.37 -3.42 -28.20
N ASP A 269 -16.60 -3.07 -27.79
CA ASP A 269 -16.89 -2.05 -26.80
C ASP A 269 -17.50 -2.69 -25.54
N TYR A 270 -16.92 -2.38 -24.39
CA TYR A 270 -17.33 -2.87 -23.07
C TYR A 270 -17.79 -1.73 -22.14
N SER A 271 -17.97 -0.53 -22.70
CA SER A 271 -18.37 0.68 -21.97
C SER A 271 -19.66 0.48 -21.17
N MET A 272 -20.64 -0.24 -21.72
CA MET A 272 -21.91 -0.55 -21.07
C MET A 272 -21.74 -1.31 -19.74
N TYR A 273 -20.82 -2.28 -19.67
CA TYR A 273 -20.51 -2.99 -18.42
C TYR A 273 -19.85 -2.06 -17.40
N THR A 274 -18.95 -1.18 -17.85
CA THR A 274 -18.33 -0.20 -16.94
C THR A 274 -19.33 0.85 -16.44
N GLN A 275 -20.33 1.20 -17.26
CA GLN A 275 -21.43 2.08 -16.89
C GLN A 275 -22.35 1.40 -15.88
N LEU A 276 -22.71 0.13 -16.10
CA LEU A 276 -23.48 -0.67 -15.15
C LEU A 276 -22.75 -0.74 -13.79
N ASN A 277 -21.45 -1.08 -13.79
CA ASN A 277 -20.62 -1.04 -12.59
C ASN A 277 -20.70 0.32 -11.88
N ARG A 278 -20.59 1.43 -12.62
CA ARG A 278 -20.64 2.79 -12.07
C ARG A 278 -22.00 3.12 -11.47
N HIS A 279 -23.09 2.74 -12.13
CA HIS A 279 -24.45 2.95 -11.63
C HIS A 279 -24.66 2.19 -10.32
N THR A 280 -24.32 0.89 -10.29
CA THR A 280 -24.42 0.06 -9.07
C THR A 280 -23.56 0.63 -7.94
N LEU A 281 -22.31 1.04 -8.21
CA LEU A 281 -21.47 1.66 -7.18
C LEU A 281 -22.01 3.00 -6.69
N THR A 282 -22.67 3.78 -7.55
CA THR A 282 -23.28 5.05 -7.15
C THR A 282 -24.46 4.81 -6.20
N ALA A 283 -25.35 3.87 -6.56
CA ALA A 283 -26.48 3.46 -5.72
C ALA A 283 -26.03 2.83 -4.40
N ALA A 284 -25.01 1.97 -4.44
CA ALA A 284 -24.47 1.29 -3.26
C ALA A 284 -23.89 2.29 -2.24
N ARG A 285 -23.43 3.46 -2.69
CA ARG A 285 -22.64 4.39 -1.86
C ARG A 285 -23.39 4.91 -0.63
N SER A 286 -24.68 5.20 -0.76
CA SER A 286 -25.52 5.68 0.36
C SER A 286 -25.92 4.55 1.30
N VAL A 287 -26.24 3.39 0.74
CA VAL A 287 -26.75 2.24 1.51
C VAL A 287 -25.64 1.45 2.21
N SER A 288 -24.41 1.45 1.70
CA SER A 288 -23.32 0.62 2.24
C SER A 288 -22.34 1.34 3.18
N GLN A 289 -22.64 2.59 3.59
CA GLN A 289 -21.74 3.40 4.43
C GLN A 289 -21.33 2.70 5.74
N HIS A 290 -22.30 2.05 6.37
CA HIS A 290 -22.12 1.36 7.65
C HIS A 290 -21.95 -0.16 7.48
N LEU A 291 -22.13 -0.69 6.27
CA LEU A 291 -22.02 -2.11 6.02
C LEU A 291 -20.55 -2.55 6.07
N ARG A 292 -20.32 -3.67 6.75
CA ARG A 292 -19.01 -4.29 6.93
C ARG A 292 -19.08 -5.74 6.53
N ILE A 293 -17.95 -6.27 6.09
CA ILE A 293 -17.78 -7.70 5.91
C ILE A 293 -17.81 -8.36 7.29
N THR A 294 -18.62 -9.40 7.44
CA THR A 294 -18.81 -10.07 8.73
C THR A 294 -17.52 -10.73 9.20
N THR A 295 -16.87 -11.46 8.30
CA THR A 295 -15.65 -12.23 8.60
C THR A 295 -14.43 -11.36 8.93
N ASN A 296 -14.11 -10.35 8.12
CA ASN A 296 -12.86 -9.57 8.27
C ASN A 296 -13.04 -8.08 8.61
N GLY A 297 -14.27 -7.59 8.72
CA GLY A 297 -14.56 -6.21 9.10
C GLY A 297 -14.28 -5.16 8.02
N ALA A 298 -13.92 -5.54 6.79
CA ALA A 298 -13.70 -4.61 5.70
C ALA A 298 -14.98 -3.84 5.32
N SER A 299 -14.87 -2.70 4.64
CA SER A 299 -16.05 -2.02 4.07
C SER A 299 -16.68 -2.86 2.96
N ALA A 300 -17.98 -3.14 3.06
CA ALA A 300 -18.73 -3.87 2.02
C ALA A 300 -18.66 -3.14 0.66
N PHE A 301 -18.77 -1.81 0.69
CA PHE A 301 -18.59 -0.95 -0.49
C PHE A 301 -17.24 -1.14 -1.17
N ARG A 302 -16.17 -1.17 -0.38
CA ARG A 302 -14.81 -1.35 -0.90
C ARG A 302 -14.66 -2.71 -1.58
N ILE A 303 -15.17 -3.78 -0.97
CA ILE A 303 -15.12 -5.12 -1.56
C ILE A 303 -15.97 -5.19 -2.84
N LEU A 304 -17.15 -4.59 -2.86
CA LEU A 304 -17.98 -4.48 -4.06
C LEU A 304 -17.20 -3.82 -5.21
N LYS A 305 -16.59 -2.66 -4.95
CA LYS A 305 -15.78 -1.91 -5.92
C LYS A 305 -14.62 -2.75 -6.47
N LEU A 306 -13.92 -3.49 -5.62
CA LEU A 306 -12.83 -4.38 -6.03
C LEU A 306 -13.33 -5.54 -6.90
N ARG A 307 -14.45 -6.18 -6.53
CA ARG A 307 -15.04 -7.29 -7.30
C ARG A 307 -15.53 -6.82 -8.66
N LEU A 308 -16.36 -5.78 -8.72
CA LEU A 308 -16.88 -5.23 -9.98
C LEU A 308 -15.76 -4.76 -10.92
N GLY A 309 -14.74 -4.11 -10.36
CA GLY A 309 -13.57 -3.68 -11.14
C GLY A 309 -12.76 -4.84 -11.73
N ALA A 310 -12.81 -6.03 -11.10
CA ALA A 310 -12.17 -7.23 -11.62
C ALA A 310 -13.00 -7.94 -12.69
N MET A 311 -14.29 -7.64 -12.85
CA MET A 311 -15.15 -8.29 -13.86
C MET A 311 -15.00 -7.71 -15.28
N VAL A 312 -14.21 -6.66 -15.44
CA VAL A 312 -13.91 -6.01 -16.73
C VAL A 312 -12.40 -5.91 -16.93
N HIS A 313 -11.90 -6.55 -17.97
CA HIS A 313 -10.49 -6.63 -18.32
C HIS A 313 -10.21 -5.91 -19.65
N PRO A 314 -9.56 -4.73 -19.66
CA PRO A 314 -9.35 -3.94 -20.88
C PRO A 314 -8.47 -4.61 -21.96
N SER A 315 -7.70 -5.64 -21.60
CA SER A 315 -6.69 -6.27 -22.46
C SER A 315 -7.03 -7.73 -22.76
N ALA A 316 -7.77 -8.00 -23.84
CA ALA A 316 -8.07 -9.34 -24.34
C ALA A 316 -7.66 -9.56 -25.82
N VAL A 317 -6.77 -8.71 -26.36
CA VAL A 317 -6.26 -8.85 -27.74
C VAL A 317 -4.75 -9.15 -27.70
N PRO A 318 -4.25 -10.18 -28.39
CA PRO A 318 -2.82 -10.46 -28.47
C PRO A 318 -2.13 -9.35 -29.27
N GLN A 319 -1.29 -8.54 -28.61
CA GLN A 319 -0.36 -7.65 -29.31
C GLN A 319 0.96 -8.40 -29.51
N GLN A 320 1.35 -8.64 -30.78
CA GLN A 320 2.75 -8.82 -31.13
C GLN A 320 3.54 -7.60 -30.63
N ARG A 321 4.48 -7.79 -29.70
CA ARG A 321 5.44 -6.74 -29.30
C ARG A 321 6.84 -7.30 -29.26
N SER A 322 7.69 -6.69 -30.08
CA SER A 322 9.14 -6.73 -30.05
C SER A 322 9.68 -5.85 -28.91
N GLN A 323 10.55 -6.45 -28.09
CA GLN A 323 11.59 -5.86 -27.21
C GLN A 323 11.17 -4.93 -26.03
N PRO A 324 12.02 -4.85 -24.98
CA PRO A 324 11.63 -5.31 -23.65
C PRO A 324 10.90 -4.23 -22.83
N GLN A 325 9.71 -4.61 -22.42
CA GLN A 325 8.84 -4.07 -21.38
C GLN A 325 8.82 -5.13 -20.26
N ARG A 326 8.46 -4.93 -18.99
CA ARG A 326 7.93 -3.86 -18.14
C ARG A 326 7.91 -4.50 -16.73
N GLN A 327 7.97 -3.73 -15.64
CA GLN A 327 7.72 -4.27 -14.30
C GLN A 327 6.33 -3.88 -13.76
N PRO A 328 5.64 -4.75 -13.00
CA PRO A 328 4.22 -4.54 -12.70
C PRO A 328 3.88 -3.68 -11.48
N ARG A 329 2.58 -3.66 -11.21
CA ARG A 329 1.78 -2.71 -10.45
C ARG A 329 1.91 -2.91 -8.93
N LYS A 330 2.02 -1.82 -8.16
CA LYS A 330 1.85 -1.83 -6.69
C LYS A 330 0.35 -1.81 -6.36
N GLN A 331 -0.15 -2.84 -5.69
CA GLN A 331 -1.43 -2.87 -5.00
C GLN A 331 -1.18 -2.56 -3.51
N ALA A 332 -1.90 -1.59 -2.96
CA ALA A 332 -1.75 -1.18 -1.56
C ALA A 332 -2.60 -2.07 -0.64
N VAL A 333 -1.92 -2.78 0.26
CA VAL A 333 -2.48 -3.46 1.43
C VAL A 333 -2.53 -2.45 2.58
N ILE A 334 -3.71 -2.29 3.20
CA ILE A 334 -3.94 -1.38 4.34
C ILE A 334 -4.00 -2.26 5.58
N ALA A 335 -3.18 -1.95 6.59
CA ALA A 335 -3.23 -2.63 7.87
C ALA A 335 -4.53 -2.30 8.61
N THR A 336 -5.29 -3.32 9.02
CA THR A 336 -6.49 -3.17 9.86
C THR A 336 -6.15 -3.52 11.30
N ALA A 337 -6.36 -2.56 12.19
CA ALA A 337 -6.31 -2.75 13.62
C ALA A 337 -7.52 -3.59 14.10
N VAL A 338 -7.27 -4.44 15.08
CA VAL A 338 -8.28 -5.03 15.96
C VAL A 338 -9.15 -3.91 16.54
N GLN A 339 -10.47 -4.00 16.42
CA GLN A 339 -11.40 -3.09 17.09
C GLN A 339 -11.72 -3.61 18.51
N PRO A 340 -11.37 -2.87 19.58
CA PRO A 340 -12.15 -2.90 20.80
C PRO A 340 -13.45 -2.12 20.61
N SER A 341 -14.45 -2.45 21.41
CA SER A 341 -15.80 -1.87 21.45
C SER A 341 -15.86 -0.35 21.22
N THR A 342 -16.81 0.07 20.40
CA THR A 342 -17.03 1.43 19.86
C THR A 342 -17.47 2.48 20.89
N GLN A 343 -17.35 2.23 22.19
CA GLN A 343 -17.79 3.19 23.21
C GLN A 343 -16.70 4.14 23.75
N HIS A 344 -15.40 4.00 23.44
CA HIS A 344 -14.36 4.83 24.12
C HIS A 344 -13.14 5.34 23.32
N LEU A 345 -13.10 5.35 21.98
CA LEU A 345 -11.94 5.90 21.22
C LEU A 345 -11.98 7.44 21.04
N ARG A 346 -12.16 8.21 22.11
CA ARG A 346 -12.05 9.69 22.06
C ARG A 346 -10.58 10.15 22.15
N VAL A 347 -9.79 9.94 21.09
CA VAL A 347 -8.48 10.61 20.96
C VAL A 347 -8.66 12.08 20.58
N ALA A 348 -8.09 12.96 21.39
CA ALA A 348 -8.00 14.38 21.05
C ALA A 348 -6.60 14.68 20.47
N PHE A 349 -6.54 14.98 19.16
CA PHE A 349 -5.35 15.56 18.53
C PHE A 349 -5.19 17.01 18.98
N HIS A 350 -4.36 17.22 19.99
CA HIS A 350 -4.18 18.51 20.63
C HIS A 350 -3.05 19.30 19.96
N LYS A 351 -3.41 20.41 19.30
CA LYS A 351 -2.48 21.29 18.55
C LYS A 351 -1.54 20.46 17.65
N PRO A 352 -2.08 19.71 16.66
CA PRO A 352 -1.26 18.89 15.78
C PRO A 352 -0.32 19.75 14.93
N PHE A 353 0.81 19.17 14.54
CA PHE A 353 1.86 19.81 13.76
C PHE A 353 1.94 19.20 12.37
N PHE A 354 1.98 20.07 11.35
CA PHE A 354 2.15 19.65 9.97
C PHE A 354 3.41 20.29 9.40
N ILE A 355 4.37 19.47 8.96
CA ILE A 355 5.50 19.96 8.18
C ILE A 355 5.03 20.10 6.74
N VAL A 356 5.04 21.33 6.24
CA VAL A 356 4.67 21.69 4.87
C VAL A 356 5.90 22.20 4.13
N ALA A 357 6.11 21.68 2.93
CA ALA A 357 7.28 22.01 2.13
C ALA A 357 7.02 21.62 0.67
N ALA A 358 7.74 22.25 -0.27
CA ALA A 358 7.82 21.70 -1.60
C ALA A 358 8.42 20.26 -1.57
N PRO A 359 8.13 19.42 -2.57
CA PRO A 359 8.79 18.15 -2.69
C PRO A 359 10.31 18.34 -2.72
N ARG A 360 11.05 17.42 -2.08
CA ARG A 360 12.53 17.40 -2.12
C ARG A 360 13.23 18.59 -1.41
N SER A 361 12.52 19.31 -0.53
CA SER A 361 13.09 20.36 0.33
C SER A 361 13.76 19.84 1.62
N GLY A 362 13.85 18.52 1.82
CA GLY A 362 14.41 17.92 3.05
C GLY A 362 13.41 17.70 4.19
N SER A 363 12.11 17.81 3.93
CA SER A 363 11.05 17.66 4.93
C SER A 363 11.00 16.29 5.60
N THR A 364 11.48 15.22 4.93
CA THR A 364 11.62 13.91 5.57
C THR A 364 12.70 13.93 6.66
N LEU A 365 13.85 14.56 6.43
CA LEU A 365 14.91 14.65 7.43
C LEU A 365 14.44 15.40 8.68
N LEU A 366 13.75 16.53 8.47
CA LEU A 366 13.16 17.30 9.56
C LEU A 366 12.13 16.48 10.34
N PHE A 367 11.24 15.78 9.63
CA PHE A 367 10.25 14.89 10.24
C PHE A 367 10.92 13.77 11.06
N GLU A 368 11.90 13.07 10.47
CA GLU A 368 12.62 11.97 11.11
C GLU A 368 13.33 12.44 12.39
N THR A 369 13.94 13.63 12.34
CA THR A 369 14.59 14.27 13.49
C THR A 369 13.58 14.57 14.61
N LEU A 370 12.51 15.31 14.31
CA LEU A 370 11.51 15.69 15.30
C LEU A 370 10.75 14.47 15.86
N SER A 371 10.53 13.44 15.04
CA SER A 371 9.82 12.21 15.44
C SER A 371 10.53 11.40 16.54
N GLN A 372 11.80 11.72 16.83
CA GLN A 372 12.54 11.13 17.94
C GLN A 372 12.08 11.64 19.31
N SER A 373 11.34 12.75 19.36
CA SER A 373 10.82 13.28 20.62
C SER A 373 9.85 12.32 21.27
N GLN A 374 9.99 12.16 22.58
CA GLN A 374 9.07 11.35 23.38
C GLN A 374 7.69 11.99 23.52
N ALA A 375 7.60 13.31 23.31
CA ALA A 375 6.34 14.04 23.39
C ALA A 375 5.45 13.88 22.16
N LEU A 376 5.98 13.35 21.05
CA LEU A 376 5.29 13.33 19.75
C LEU A 376 4.82 11.94 19.36
N TRP A 377 3.71 11.94 18.64
CA TRP A 377 3.14 10.78 17.98
C TRP A 377 3.05 11.04 16.48
N THR A 378 3.25 10.01 15.66
CA THR A 378 3.21 10.12 14.19
C THR A 378 2.49 8.92 13.59
N VAL A 379 2.21 8.93 12.29
CA VAL A 379 1.81 7.72 11.55
C VAL A 379 3.01 6.92 11.04
N GLY A 380 4.23 7.22 11.52
CA GLY A 380 5.49 6.55 11.19
C GLY A 380 6.06 6.85 9.78
N ARG A 381 5.22 7.25 8.83
CA ARG A 381 5.58 7.57 7.43
C ARG A 381 4.75 8.75 6.91
N GLU A 382 4.76 8.97 5.60
CA GLU A 382 3.88 9.95 4.95
C GLU A 382 2.42 9.49 5.00
N SER A 383 1.50 10.42 5.25
CA SER A 383 0.07 10.16 5.40
C SER A 383 -0.77 10.34 4.12
N HIS A 384 -0.13 10.46 2.95
CA HIS A 384 -0.88 10.67 1.69
C HIS A 384 -1.94 9.59 1.46
N GLN A 385 -1.68 8.32 1.85
CA GLN A 385 -2.66 7.25 1.77
C GLN A 385 -3.81 7.42 2.77
N HIS A 386 -3.56 7.89 4.00
CA HIS A 386 -4.60 8.12 5.01
C HIS A 386 -5.62 9.17 4.56
N ILE A 387 -5.17 10.15 3.79
CA ILE A 387 -6.04 11.17 3.18
C ILE A 387 -6.69 10.63 1.91
N GLU A 388 -5.91 10.08 0.97
CA GLU A 388 -6.40 9.69 -0.36
C GLU A 388 -7.14 8.34 -0.40
N SER A 389 -7.16 7.57 0.70
CA SER A 389 -8.04 6.41 0.87
C SER A 389 -9.50 6.80 1.08
N ILE A 390 -9.76 8.07 1.41
CA ILE A 390 -11.12 8.62 1.46
C ILE A 390 -11.48 8.98 0.01
N ASP A 391 -12.45 8.27 -0.56
CA ASP A 391 -12.81 8.39 -1.98
C ASP A 391 -13.12 9.85 -2.39
N ASP A 392 -13.69 10.68 -1.51
CA ASP A 392 -13.96 12.11 -1.79
C ASP A 392 -12.70 12.98 -1.90
N LEU A 393 -11.56 12.52 -1.37
CA LEU A 393 -10.29 13.24 -1.36
C LEU A 393 -9.28 12.67 -2.38
N ASN A 394 -9.60 11.54 -2.98
CA ASN A 394 -8.71 10.86 -3.91
C ASN A 394 -8.62 11.64 -5.24
N PRO A 395 -7.41 11.95 -5.75
CA PRO A 395 -7.28 12.64 -7.04
C PRO A 395 -7.94 11.90 -8.20
N ALA A 396 -7.94 10.57 -8.21
CA ALA A 396 -8.50 9.77 -9.31
C ALA A 396 -10.03 9.87 -9.40
N THR A 397 -10.73 9.91 -8.27
CA THR A 397 -12.19 10.09 -8.23
C THR A 397 -12.59 11.54 -8.52
N ARG A 398 -11.69 12.49 -8.28
CA ARG A 398 -11.83 13.91 -8.61
C ARG A 398 -11.22 14.27 -9.97
N GLY A 399 -11.25 13.33 -10.93
CA GLY A 399 -10.85 13.58 -12.32
C GLY A 399 -9.40 14.04 -12.52
N TYR A 400 -8.51 13.74 -11.58
CA TYR A 400 -7.12 14.20 -11.54
C TYR A 400 -6.96 15.72 -11.66
N HIS A 401 -7.93 16.52 -11.16
CA HIS A 401 -7.84 17.98 -11.20
C HIS A 401 -6.56 18.49 -10.51
N SER A 402 -6.29 18.07 -9.27
CA SER A 402 -5.03 18.28 -8.55
C SER A 402 -5.00 17.50 -7.22
N ASN A 403 -3.92 17.65 -6.44
CA ASN A 403 -3.85 17.24 -5.03
C ASN A 403 -4.38 18.27 -4.03
N GLN A 404 -4.86 19.43 -4.51
CA GLN A 404 -5.34 20.50 -3.68
C GLN A 404 -6.64 20.10 -2.97
N LEU A 405 -6.70 20.41 -1.68
CA LEU A 405 -7.89 20.29 -0.85
C LEU A 405 -8.15 21.61 -0.13
N THR A 406 -9.41 22.00 -0.07
CA THR A 406 -9.89 23.25 0.52
C THR A 406 -10.71 22.97 1.78
N GLY A 407 -11.11 24.02 2.51
CA GLY A 407 -11.99 23.86 3.66
C GLY A 407 -13.36 23.25 3.30
N ALA A 408 -13.82 23.39 2.05
CA ALA A 408 -15.08 22.78 1.60
C ALA A 408 -14.99 21.24 1.49
N ASP A 409 -13.78 20.70 1.35
CA ASP A 409 -13.55 19.25 1.33
C ASP A 409 -13.55 18.65 2.76
N ALA A 410 -13.50 19.47 3.81
CA ALA A 410 -13.44 19.05 5.21
C ALA A 410 -14.85 18.81 5.80
N LYS A 411 -15.64 17.95 5.15
CA LYS A 411 -16.95 17.52 5.67
C LYS A 411 -16.78 16.78 7.02
N VAL A 412 -17.82 16.80 7.86
CA VAL A 412 -17.77 16.21 9.21
C VAL A 412 -17.38 14.73 9.17
N GLU A 413 -17.94 13.98 8.22
CA GLU A 413 -17.72 12.54 8.05
C GLU A 413 -16.30 12.27 7.54
N ILE A 414 -15.79 13.15 6.68
CA ILE A 414 -14.42 13.09 6.17
C ILE A 414 -13.41 13.35 7.29
N ALA A 415 -13.68 14.35 8.13
CA ALA A 415 -12.85 14.67 9.30
C ALA A 415 -12.80 13.47 10.27
N GLN A 416 -13.96 12.88 10.58
CA GLN A 416 -14.05 11.68 11.43
C GLN A 416 -13.28 10.49 10.85
N GLN A 417 -13.46 10.20 9.56
CA GLN A 417 -12.75 9.11 8.90
C GLN A 417 -11.23 9.35 8.87
N LEU A 418 -10.80 10.59 8.60
CA LEU A 418 -9.38 10.94 8.60
C LEU A 418 -8.75 10.76 9.98
N MET A 419 -9.44 11.20 11.04
CA MET A 419 -8.99 10.99 12.42
C MET A 419 -8.84 9.51 12.75
N GLN A 420 -9.81 8.67 12.34
CA GLN A 420 -9.72 7.21 12.51
C GLN A 420 -8.51 6.65 11.75
N ASN A 421 -8.31 7.05 10.49
CA ASN A 421 -7.17 6.61 9.70
C ASN A 421 -5.84 6.94 10.39
N PHE A 422 -5.70 8.13 10.96
CA PHE A 422 -4.51 8.50 11.73
C PHE A 422 -4.34 7.63 12.98
N VAL A 423 -5.40 7.43 13.77
CA VAL A 423 -5.36 6.60 14.99
C VAL A 423 -4.91 5.16 14.68
N LEU A 424 -5.38 4.58 13.58
CA LEU A 424 -5.02 3.21 13.16
C LEU A 424 -3.51 3.02 12.95
N SER A 425 -2.80 4.06 12.50
CA SER A 425 -1.36 4.02 12.24
C SER A 425 -0.53 4.76 13.30
N LEU A 426 -1.16 5.33 14.32
CA LEU A 426 -0.53 6.21 15.28
C LEU A 426 0.49 5.42 16.12
N GLN A 427 1.72 5.94 16.22
CA GLN A 427 2.82 5.35 16.98
C GLN A 427 3.68 6.42 17.66
N ASN A 428 4.29 6.06 18.79
CA ASN A 428 5.25 6.91 19.48
C ASN A 428 6.67 6.75 18.89
N CYS A 429 7.66 7.47 19.44
CA CYS A 429 9.05 7.40 19.00
C CYS A 429 9.75 6.04 19.21
N HIS A 430 9.15 5.11 19.96
CA HIS A 430 9.63 3.73 20.13
C HIS A 430 8.99 2.76 19.13
N GLY A 431 8.05 3.23 18.29
CA GLY A 431 7.31 2.38 17.37
C GLY A 431 6.08 1.69 17.98
N ASN A 432 5.82 1.90 19.27
CA ASN A 432 4.66 1.30 19.94
C ASN A 432 3.37 1.90 19.36
N ARG A 433 2.46 1.03 18.90
CA ARG A 433 1.18 1.42 18.31
C ARG A 433 0.22 1.91 19.38
N TYR A 434 -0.46 3.03 19.12
CA TYR A 434 -1.43 3.63 20.05
C TYR A 434 -2.52 2.63 20.47
N LEU A 435 -3.05 1.86 19.52
CA LEU A 435 -4.11 0.88 19.77
C LEU A 435 -3.63 -0.37 20.52
N ALA A 436 -2.32 -0.62 20.55
CA ALA A 436 -1.72 -1.74 21.28
C ALA A 436 -1.37 -1.39 22.74
N LEU A 437 -1.48 -0.11 23.14
CA LEU A 437 -1.26 0.27 24.53
C LEU A 437 -2.51 -0.01 25.38
N GLU A 438 -2.28 -0.53 26.59
CA GLU A 438 -3.31 -0.68 27.62
C GLU A 438 -3.70 0.68 28.20
N ASP A 439 -2.71 1.48 28.62
CA ASP A 439 -2.91 2.87 29.07
C ASP A 439 -2.64 3.84 27.91
N ARG A 440 -3.72 4.37 27.34
CA ARG A 440 -3.67 5.20 26.13
C ARG A 440 -3.80 6.69 26.47
N PRO A 441 -2.86 7.54 26.00
CA PRO A 441 -2.96 8.97 26.25
C PRO A 441 -4.16 9.58 25.52
N GLN A 442 -5.02 10.27 26.26
CA GLN A 442 -6.23 10.90 25.73
C GLN A 442 -5.93 12.13 24.85
N ARG A 443 -4.79 12.78 25.05
CA ARG A 443 -4.34 13.96 24.30
C ARG A 443 -3.05 13.65 23.56
N ILE A 444 -3.10 13.76 22.24
CA ILE A 444 -2.00 13.42 21.35
C ILE A 444 -1.40 14.69 20.75
N ARG A 445 -0.08 14.89 20.92
CA ARG A 445 0.69 15.85 20.14
C ARG A 445 1.15 15.16 18.85
N PHE A 446 0.36 15.34 17.80
CA PHE A 446 0.57 14.65 16.53
C PHE A 446 1.51 15.43 15.62
N LEU A 447 2.51 14.78 15.04
CA LEU A 447 3.38 15.32 14.01
C LEU A 447 3.16 14.53 12.71
N GLU A 448 2.90 15.26 11.63
CA GLU A 448 2.66 14.69 10.32
C GLU A 448 3.48 15.44 9.25
N LYS A 449 3.96 14.70 8.25
CA LYS A 449 4.59 15.26 7.07
C LYS A 449 4.19 14.47 5.83
N THR A 450 3.63 15.17 4.86
CA THR A 450 3.42 14.69 3.49
C THR A 450 3.62 15.84 2.50
N PRO A 451 4.43 15.68 1.43
CA PRO A 451 4.68 16.78 0.48
C PRO A 451 3.41 17.39 -0.14
N LYS A 452 2.37 16.58 -0.35
CA LYS A 452 1.08 17.04 -0.88
C LYS A 452 0.35 18.02 0.05
N ASN A 453 0.71 18.08 1.34
CA ASN A 453 0.11 19.02 2.29
C ASN A 453 0.48 20.48 2.01
N ALA A 454 1.49 20.73 1.17
CA ALA A 454 1.72 22.05 0.57
C ALA A 454 0.48 22.63 -0.11
N LEU A 455 -0.43 21.76 -0.59
CA LEU A 455 -1.66 22.13 -1.28
C LEU A 455 -2.93 21.93 -0.42
N ARG A 456 -2.80 21.63 0.88
CA ARG A 456 -3.92 21.19 1.73
C ARG A 456 -4.06 21.93 3.06
N ILE A 457 -3.31 23.01 3.27
CA ILE A 457 -3.35 23.79 4.52
C ILE A 457 -4.79 24.25 4.87
N PRO A 458 -5.60 24.80 3.95
CA PRO A 458 -6.97 25.20 4.29
C PRO A 458 -7.84 24.01 4.75
N PHE A 459 -7.74 22.87 4.08
CA PHE A 459 -8.42 21.63 4.47
C PHE A 459 -7.99 21.14 5.87
N LEU A 460 -6.67 21.07 6.12
CA LEU A 460 -6.14 20.64 7.41
C LEU A 460 -6.54 21.59 8.54
N ARG A 461 -6.56 22.91 8.30
CA ARG A 461 -7.04 23.91 9.26
C ARG A 461 -8.52 23.72 9.58
N SER A 462 -9.36 23.42 8.58
CA SER A 462 -10.79 23.17 8.81
C SER A 462 -11.04 21.95 9.70
N ILE A 463 -10.22 20.89 9.57
CA ILE A 463 -10.31 19.69 10.43
C ILE A 463 -9.66 19.94 11.80
N PHE A 464 -8.55 20.66 11.83
CA PHE A 464 -7.75 20.93 13.02
C PHE A 464 -7.56 22.45 13.22
N PRO A 465 -8.55 23.16 13.80
CA PRO A 465 -8.50 24.63 13.92
C PRO A 465 -7.28 25.16 14.67
N ASN A 466 -6.76 24.37 15.62
CA ASN A 466 -5.60 24.70 16.45
C ASN A 466 -4.28 24.10 15.93
N ALA A 467 -4.25 23.61 14.68
CA ALA A 467 -3.02 23.10 14.08
C ALA A 467 -1.92 24.16 14.02
N LYS A 468 -0.68 23.69 14.07
CA LYS A 468 0.53 24.49 13.84
C LYS A 468 1.27 23.97 12.62
N PHE A 469 1.79 24.87 11.80
CA PHE A 469 2.46 24.53 10.54
C PHE A 469 3.96 24.89 10.61
N ILE A 470 4.81 23.94 10.26
CA ILE A 470 6.26 24.15 10.16
C ILE A 470 6.56 24.23 8.68
N PHE A 471 6.82 25.45 8.19
CA PHE A 471 7.10 25.67 6.78
C PHE A 471 8.61 25.52 6.52
N LEU A 472 8.98 24.44 5.85
CA LEU A 472 10.35 24.22 5.41
C LEU A 472 10.49 24.63 3.94
N HIS A 473 11.40 25.56 3.66
CA HIS A 473 11.80 25.90 2.29
C HIS A 473 13.29 25.66 2.06
N ARG A 474 13.67 25.57 0.80
CA ARG A 474 15.03 25.27 0.33
C ARG A 474 15.33 26.14 -0.88
N GLN A 475 16.60 26.53 -1.06
CA GLN A 475 17.03 27.34 -2.20
C GLN A 475 16.56 26.74 -3.55
N PRO A 476 16.03 27.56 -4.47
CA PRO A 476 15.31 27.07 -5.65
C PRO A 476 16.19 26.22 -6.55
N ALA A 477 17.43 26.63 -6.83
CA ALA A 477 18.34 25.85 -7.69
C ALA A 477 18.57 24.43 -7.16
N ALA A 478 18.86 24.30 -5.86
CA ALA A 478 19.07 23.01 -5.22
C ALA A 478 17.79 22.17 -5.16
N ASN A 479 16.64 22.81 -4.89
CA ASN A 479 15.37 22.11 -4.77
C ASN A 479 14.83 21.66 -6.13
N ILE A 480 14.79 22.53 -7.14
CA ILE A 480 14.32 22.23 -8.50
C ILE A 480 15.19 21.15 -9.12
N SER A 481 16.52 21.25 -9.00
CA SER A 481 17.41 20.16 -9.44
C SER A 481 17.08 18.84 -8.74
N SER A 482 16.82 18.85 -7.43
CA SER A 482 16.44 17.63 -6.72
C SER A 482 15.07 17.08 -7.12
N ILE A 483 14.13 17.92 -7.58
CA ILE A 483 12.86 17.49 -8.17
C ILE A 483 13.12 16.84 -9.52
N MET A 484 13.93 17.44 -10.40
CA MET A 484 14.32 16.86 -11.69
C MET A 484 14.96 15.47 -11.51
N GLU A 485 15.89 15.31 -10.57
CA GLU A 485 16.50 14.00 -10.27
C GLU A 485 15.47 12.98 -9.77
N ALA A 486 14.49 13.42 -8.97
CA ALA A 486 13.42 12.54 -8.52
C ALA A 486 12.57 12.03 -9.70
N TRP A 487 12.26 12.89 -10.67
CA TRP A 487 11.59 12.51 -11.91
C TRP A 487 12.45 11.57 -12.76
N LYS A 488 13.71 11.92 -13.03
CA LYS A 488 14.67 11.11 -13.81
C LYS A 488 14.85 9.71 -13.21
N SER A 489 14.82 9.58 -11.89
CA SER A 489 15.00 8.29 -11.20
C SER A 489 13.86 7.29 -11.37
N GLY A 490 12.65 7.74 -11.71
CA GLY A 490 11.43 6.90 -11.73
C GLY A 490 10.96 6.41 -10.35
N ARG A 491 11.71 6.64 -9.26
CA ARG A 491 11.39 6.16 -7.90
C ARG A 491 10.23 6.91 -7.25
N PHE A 492 9.93 8.13 -7.73
CA PHE A 492 8.94 9.04 -7.14
C PHE A 492 7.68 9.21 -7.99
N VAL A 493 7.47 8.32 -8.96
CA VAL A 493 6.26 8.32 -9.81
C VAL A 493 5.02 8.15 -8.94
N THR A 494 4.17 9.16 -8.95
CA THR A 494 2.93 9.20 -8.17
C THR A 494 1.72 8.88 -9.04
N TYR A 495 1.70 9.34 -10.30
CA TYR A 495 0.62 9.05 -11.26
C TYR A 495 1.21 8.40 -12.51
N LYS A 496 1.18 7.07 -12.55
CA LYS A 496 1.67 6.27 -13.69
C LYS A 496 0.84 6.48 -14.96
N ASN A 497 -0.48 6.58 -14.80
CA ASN A 497 -1.45 6.70 -15.88
C ASN A 497 -2.28 7.98 -15.68
N LEU A 498 -1.62 9.13 -15.71
CA LEU A 498 -2.31 10.42 -15.63
C LEU A 498 -3.04 10.67 -16.97
N PRO A 499 -4.37 10.85 -17.01
CA PRO A 499 -5.10 11.04 -18.26
C PRO A 499 -4.56 12.23 -19.05
N ASP A 500 -4.50 12.09 -20.37
CA ASP A 500 -4.04 13.13 -21.31
C ASP A 500 -2.61 13.67 -21.07
N TRP A 501 -1.78 12.93 -20.33
CA TRP A 501 -0.37 13.23 -20.12
C TRP A 501 0.50 12.29 -20.95
N SER A 502 1.35 12.85 -21.81
CA SER A 502 2.24 12.10 -22.72
C SER A 502 3.73 12.16 -22.33
N GLY A 503 4.08 12.91 -21.28
CA GLY A 503 5.46 13.05 -20.80
C GLY A 503 5.93 11.87 -19.95
N LEU A 504 7.08 12.03 -19.26
CA LEU A 504 7.54 11.08 -18.25
C LEU A 504 6.44 10.82 -17.21
N PRO A 505 6.32 9.59 -16.64
CA PRO A 505 5.30 9.30 -15.64
C PRO A 505 5.34 10.32 -14.49
N TRP A 506 4.19 10.91 -14.18
CA TRP A 506 4.13 12.07 -13.31
C TRP A 506 4.63 11.72 -11.90
N SER A 507 5.63 12.45 -11.45
CA SER A 507 6.27 12.23 -10.14
C SER A 507 5.90 13.33 -9.14
N LEU A 508 5.89 12.95 -7.85
CA LEU A 508 5.62 13.86 -6.72
C LEU A 508 4.17 14.41 -6.74
N LEU A 509 3.95 15.59 -6.15
CA LEU A 509 2.61 16.18 -6.06
C LEU A 509 2.07 16.64 -7.42
N LEU A 510 0.75 16.70 -7.56
CA LEU A 510 0.02 17.17 -8.75
C LEU A 510 -0.60 18.53 -8.44
N PRO A 511 0.04 19.67 -8.80
CA PRO A 511 -0.51 20.99 -8.51
C PRO A 511 -1.67 21.35 -9.45
N PRO A 512 -2.57 22.26 -9.03
CA PRO A 512 -3.57 22.85 -9.93
C PRO A 512 -2.90 23.45 -11.17
N GLY A 513 -3.49 23.22 -12.35
CA GLY A 513 -3.00 23.74 -13.62
C GLY A 513 -1.91 22.89 -14.30
N TRP A 514 -1.58 21.72 -13.76
CA TRP A 514 -0.57 20.82 -14.34
C TRP A 514 -0.81 20.47 -15.81
N GLN A 515 -2.06 20.52 -16.29
CA GLN A 515 -2.45 20.20 -17.67
C GLN A 515 -1.79 21.13 -18.71
N THR A 516 -1.34 22.32 -18.33
CA THR A 516 -0.66 23.25 -19.23
C THR A 516 0.78 22.80 -19.55
N LEU A 517 1.32 21.84 -18.80
CA LEU A 517 2.72 21.41 -18.91
C LEU A 517 2.94 20.26 -19.91
N LYS A 518 1.95 19.89 -20.71
CA LYS A 518 2.03 18.73 -21.63
C LYS A 518 3.23 18.79 -22.58
N GLN A 519 3.68 19.99 -22.92
CA GLN A 519 4.82 20.25 -23.80
C GLN A 519 6.01 20.87 -23.07
N ALA A 520 5.93 21.01 -21.74
CA ALA A 520 6.98 21.62 -20.95
C ALA A 520 8.17 20.67 -20.76
N SER A 521 9.37 21.24 -20.70
CA SER A 521 10.59 20.54 -20.31
C SER A 521 10.52 20.07 -18.85
N LEU A 522 11.39 19.11 -18.49
CA LEU A 522 11.45 18.63 -17.11
C LEU A 522 11.84 19.74 -16.12
N ALA A 523 12.68 20.70 -16.54
CA ALA A 523 13.04 21.85 -15.71
C ALA A 523 11.84 22.74 -15.43
N GLU A 524 11.01 23.01 -16.45
CA GLU A 524 9.77 23.81 -16.30
C GLU A 524 8.75 23.08 -15.42
N ILE A 525 8.58 21.77 -15.57
CA ILE A 525 7.72 20.96 -14.70
C ILE A 525 8.21 21.01 -13.26
N ALA A 526 9.52 20.87 -13.03
CA ALA A 526 10.11 20.91 -11.70
C ALA A 526 9.99 22.29 -11.04
N ALA A 527 10.22 23.36 -11.81
CA ALA A 527 10.05 24.74 -11.38
C ALA A 527 8.57 25.04 -11.06
N PHE A 528 7.64 24.57 -11.89
CA PHE A 528 6.21 24.68 -11.64
C PHE A 528 5.80 23.98 -10.34
N GLN A 529 6.25 22.73 -10.11
CA GLN A 529 5.97 22.02 -8.86
C GLN A 529 6.54 22.76 -7.63
N TRP A 530 7.74 23.32 -7.73
CA TRP A 530 8.35 24.12 -6.68
C TRP A 530 7.56 25.40 -6.41
N GLN A 531 7.21 26.15 -7.46
CA GLN A 531 6.50 27.41 -7.37
C GLN A 531 5.09 27.21 -6.83
N SER A 532 4.31 26.28 -7.40
CA SER A 532 2.95 26.01 -6.97
C SER A 532 2.89 25.57 -5.51
N ALA A 533 3.83 24.74 -5.05
CA ALA A 533 3.88 24.29 -3.67
C ALA A 533 4.19 25.44 -2.70
N ASN A 534 5.27 26.19 -2.93
CA ASN A 534 5.66 27.28 -2.03
C ASN A 534 4.64 28.42 -2.04
N GLN A 535 4.11 28.80 -3.21
CA GLN A 535 3.08 29.84 -3.31
C GLN A 535 1.80 29.42 -2.57
N SER A 536 1.37 28.17 -2.73
CA SER A 536 0.18 27.66 -2.02
C SER A 536 0.37 27.68 -0.51
N ILE A 537 1.59 27.35 -0.03
CA ILE A 537 1.92 27.42 1.38
C ILE A 537 1.84 28.86 1.87
N LEU A 538 2.57 29.79 1.23
CA LEU A 538 2.60 31.20 1.62
C LEU A 538 1.21 31.82 1.68
N THR A 539 0.45 31.70 0.60
CA THR A 539 -0.90 32.25 0.52
C THR A 539 -1.84 31.68 1.59
N ALA A 540 -1.64 30.44 2.01
CA ALA A 540 -2.43 29.84 3.09
C ALA A 540 -1.95 30.29 4.48
N LEU A 541 -0.65 30.40 4.71
CA LEU A 541 -0.05 30.80 5.99
C LEU A 541 -0.26 32.28 6.32
N GLU A 542 -0.25 33.17 5.32
CA GLU A 542 -0.57 34.60 5.48
C GLU A 542 -1.96 34.84 6.08
N ARG A 543 -2.87 33.86 5.96
CA ARG A 543 -4.24 33.91 6.51
C ARG A 543 -4.34 33.28 7.90
N LEU A 544 -3.22 32.85 8.49
CA LEU A 544 -3.13 32.28 9.82
C LEU A 544 -2.48 33.28 10.79
N PRO A 545 -2.87 33.27 12.07
CA PRO A 545 -2.11 33.93 13.12
C PRO A 545 -0.65 33.48 13.12
N GLN A 546 0.28 34.40 13.36
CA GLN A 546 1.72 34.11 13.44
C GLN A 546 2.06 33.01 14.46
N SER A 547 1.25 32.85 15.51
CA SER A 547 1.42 31.79 16.51
C SER A 547 1.14 30.37 16.00
N GLN A 548 0.53 30.24 14.81
CA GLN A 548 0.18 28.95 14.20
C GLN A 548 1.19 28.51 13.13
N TRP A 549 2.24 29.27 12.83
CA TRP A 549 3.25 28.80 11.91
C TRP A 549 4.63 29.38 12.18
N CYS A 550 5.66 28.68 11.73
CA CYS A 550 7.04 29.15 11.73
C CYS A 550 7.73 28.71 10.43
N VAL A 551 8.86 29.34 10.14
CA VAL A 551 9.67 29.05 8.96
C VAL A 551 10.97 28.38 9.37
N VAL A 552 11.40 27.42 8.57
CA VAL A 552 12.69 26.78 8.67
C VAL A 552 13.32 26.83 7.28
N LYS A 553 14.53 27.37 7.20
CA LYS A 553 15.33 27.28 5.99
C LYS A 553 16.17 26.01 6.05
N HIS A 554 16.07 25.19 5.01
CA HIS A 554 16.75 23.88 4.95
C HIS A 554 18.25 24.02 5.17
N GLU A 555 18.88 25.00 4.53
CA GLU A 555 20.33 25.22 4.65
C GLU A 555 20.74 25.52 6.09
N ASP A 556 19.95 26.32 6.80
CA ASP A 556 20.23 26.75 8.18
C ASP A 556 19.96 25.59 9.17
N PHE A 557 18.92 24.79 8.91
CA PHE A 557 18.64 23.55 9.66
C PHE A 557 19.76 22.52 9.52
N ILE A 558 20.38 22.38 8.33
CA ILE A 558 21.50 21.47 8.14
C ILE A 558 22.77 22.00 8.81
N ALA A 559 23.01 23.32 8.75
CA ALA A 559 24.19 23.94 9.34
C ALA A 559 24.14 23.93 10.88
N GLU A 560 22.97 24.21 11.46
CA GLU A 560 22.78 24.35 12.91
C GLU A 560 21.56 23.55 13.40
N PRO A 561 21.56 22.20 13.27
CA PRO A 561 20.39 21.36 13.54
C PRO A 561 19.92 21.46 14.98
N ARG A 562 20.85 21.49 15.94
CA ARG A 562 20.53 21.60 17.37
C ARG A 562 19.75 22.88 17.69
N GLN A 563 20.25 24.02 17.22
CA GLN A 563 19.63 25.32 17.45
C GLN A 563 18.22 25.37 16.87
N HIS A 564 18.06 24.93 15.61
CA HIS A 564 16.76 24.94 14.94
C HIS A 564 15.78 23.96 15.59
N VAL A 565 16.21 22.77 16.02
CA VAL A 565 15.35 21.84 16.77
C VAL A 565 14.92 22.43 18.12
N GLN A 566 15.81 23.14 18.84
CA GLN A 566 15.44 23.82 20.08
C GLN A 566 14.39 24.92 19.85
N GLN A 567 14.54 25.72 18.80
CA GLN A 567 13.56 26.74 18.41
C GLN A 567 12.21 26.10 18.03
N LEU A 568 12.24 24.99 17.29
CA LEU A 568 11.04 24.24 16.93
C LEU A 568 10.37 23.63 18.16
N CYS A 569 11.11 23.05 19.10
CA CYS A 569 10.56 22.57 20.37
C CYS A 569 9.84 23.68 21.14
N LYS A 570 10.42 24.89 21.18
CA LYS A 570 9.79 26.07 21.79
C LYS A 570 8.50 26.47 21.06
N PHE A 571 8.52 26.58 19.74
CA PHE A 571 7.32 26.85 18.93
C PHE A 571 6.25 25.77 19.11
N MET A 572 6.69 24.52 19.17
CA MET A 572 5.83 23.36 19.35
C MET A 572 5.35 23.21 20.80
N GLU A 573 5.85 23.96 21.78
CA GLU A 573 5.50 23.76 23.19
C GLU A 573 5.73 22.29 23.63
N ILE A 574 6.90 21.73 23.28
CA ILE A 574 7.36 20.39 23.69
C ILE A 574 8.77 20.48 24.29
N PRO A 575 9.17 19.55 25.18
CA PRO A 575 10.52 19.54 25.71
C PRO A 575 11.55 19.20 24.61
N PHE A 576 12.71 19.84 24.70
CA PHE A 576 13.91 19.39 24.00
C PHE A 576 14.52 18.26 24.83
N ASP A 577 14.07 17.03 24.58
CA ASP A 577 14.42 15.85 25.37
C ASP A 577 15.80 15.26 25.02
N THR A 578 16.24 14.29 25.81
CA THR A 578 17.55 13.64 25.66
C THR A 578 17.75 13.02 24.27
N LYS A 579 16.70 12.45 23.66
CA LYS A 579 16.81 11.84 22.33
C LYS A 579 17.05 12.90 21.26
N LEU A 580 16.29 13.99 21.29
CA LEU A 580 16.52 15.13 20.39
C LEU A 580 17.91 15.74 20.59
N SER A 581 18.38 15.85 21.84
CA SER A 581 19.73 16.33 22.13
C SER A 581 20.80 15.41 21.54
N GLN A 582 20.67 14.09 21.67
CA GLN A 582 21.62 13.12 21.13
C GLN A 582 21.67 13.15 19.59
N VAL A 583 20.50 13.14 18.94
CA VAL A 583 20.40 13.10 17.47
C VAL A 583 20.94 14.38 16.83
N THR A 584 20.88 15.50 17.54
CA THR A 584 21.39 16.80 17.04
C THR A 584 22.82 17.13 17.48
N MET A 585 23.49 16.24 18.21
CA MET A 585 24.90 16.41 18.63
C MET A 585 25.92 15.95 17.58
N THR A 586 25.48 15.18 16.59
CA THR A 586 26.29 14.67 15.49
C THR A 586 25.70 15.13 14.16
N ASP A 587 26.44 14.96 13.07
CA ASP A 587 25.89 15.20 11.73
C ASP A 587 24.61 14.38 11.55
N LEU A 588 23.55 15.04 11.09
CA LEU A 588 22.26 14.37 10.90
C LEU A 588 22.40 13.22 9.89
N PRO A 589 21.82 12.04 10.16
CA PRO A 589 21.89 10.92 9.25
C PRO A 589 21.21 11.26 7.92
N HIS A 590 21.66 10.63 6.83
CA HIS A 590 20.99 10.79 5.55
C HIS A 590 19.54 10.30 5.62
N SER A 591 18.60 11.08 5.09
CA SER A 591 17.20 10.67 5.04
C SER A 591 17.02 9.45 4.11
N ARG A 592 16.06 8.59 4.45
CA ARG A 592 15.74 7.36 3.69
C ARG A 592 15.41 7.55 2.21
N PHE A 593 15.06 8.77 1.80
CA PHE A 593 14.74 9.11 0.39
C PHE A 593 15.88 9.83 -0.34
N THR A 594 17.10 9.78 0.20
CA THR A 594 18.29 10.31 -0.46
C THR A 594 18.59 9.50 -1.72
N VAL A 595 18.58 10.13 -2.89
CA VAL A 595 18.79 9.45 -4.19
C VAL A 595 20.28 9.25 -4.47
N THR A 596 21.08 10.24 -4.08
CA THR A 596 22.55 10.26 -4.20
C THR A 596 23.08 11.10 -3.04
N PRO A 597 24.32 10.86 -2.57
CA PRO A 597 24.87 11.55 -1.39
C PRO A 597 24.69 13.08 -1.43
N PRO A 598 24.53 13.74 -0.27
CA PRO A 598 24.43 15.20 -0.20
C PRO A 598 25.74 15.85 -0.67
N ASP A 599 25.64 16.72 -1.65
CA ASP A 599 26.73 17.58 -2.12
C ASP A 599 26.12 18.98 -2.38
N PRO A 600 26.62 20.05 -1.73
CA PRO A 600 26.12 21.42 -1.91
C PRO A 600 26.16 21.90 -3.37
N GLN A 601 27.08 21.39 -4.18
CA GLN A 601 27.25 21.76 -5.58
C GLN A 601 26.54 20.82 -6.56
N LYS A 602 25.86 19.80 -6.07
CA LYS A 602 25.18 18.79 -6.88
C LYS A 602 24.21 19.35 -7.92
N TRP A 603 23.56 20.46 -7.62
CA TRP A 603 22.63 21.11 -8.52
C TRP A 603 23.30 21.59 -9.82
N ARG A 604 24.63 21.82 -9.80
CA ARG A 604 25.41 22.22 -10.97
C ARG A 604 25.37 21.20 -12.11
N LYS A 605 25.07 19.92 -11.82
CA LYS A 605 24.86 18.89 -12.85
C LYS A 605 23.69 19.20 -13.79
N ASN A 606 22.71 19.97 -13.33
CA ASN A 606 21.57 20.42 -14.11
C ASN A 606 21.64 21.95 -14.37
N ALA A 607 22.82 22.57 -14.26
CA ALA A 607 22.96 24.02 -14.35
C ALA A 607 22.41 24.56 -15.68
N ALA A 608 22.71 23.89 -16.79
CA ALA A 608 22.29 24.30 -18.12
C ALA A 608 20.76 24.36 -18.25
N GLU A 609 20.05 23.34 -17.75
CA GLU A 609 18.58 23.33 -17.76
C GLU A 609 17.96 24.30 -16.75
N LEU A 610 18.67 24.61 -15.65
CA LEU A 610 18.16 25.55 -14.63
C LEU A 610 18.21 27.01 -15.07
N VAL A 611 19.11 27.39 -15.98
CA VAL A 611 19.24 28.78 -16.46
C VAL A 611 17.90 29.30 -17.00
N SER A 612 17.12 28.47 -17.68
CA SER A 612 15.85 28.89 -18.29
C SER A 612 14.71 29.08 -17.28
N VAL A 613 14.78 28.46 -16.10
CA VAL A 613 13.64 28.42 -15.15
C VAL A 613 13.89 29.17 -13.85
N LEU A 614 15.14 29.43 -13.46
CA LEU A 614 15.45 30.21 -12.26
C LEU A 614 14.88 31.64 -12.28
N PRO A 615 14.91 32.39 -13.41
CA PRO A 615 14.27 33.71 -13.48
C PRO A 615 12.76 33.65 -13.23
N LEU A 616 12.09 32.56 -13.60
CA LEU A 616 10.64 32.40 -13.43
C LEU A 616 10.23 32.30 -11.95
N VAL A 617 11.15 31.87 -11.08
CA VAL A 617 10.89 31.64 -9.65
C VAL A 617 11.58 32.65 -8.73
N GLU A 618 12.32 33.62 -9.27
CA GLU A 618 13.16 34.56 -8.52
C GLU A 618 12.37 35.46 -7.57
N SER A 619 11.23 35.98 -8.03
CA SER A 619 10.34 36.81 -7.20
C SER A 619 9.88 36.06 -5.94
N LEU A 620 9.39 34.83 -6.12
CA LEU A 620 8.96 33.98 -5.01
C LEU A 620 10.14 33.58 -4.11
N SER A 621 11.31 33.30 -4.70
CA SER A 621 12.53 33.00 -3.93
C SER A 621 12.93 34.16 -3.03
N THR A 622 12.87 35.39 -3.54
CA THR A 622 13.18 36.61 -2.76
C THR A 622 12.20 36.77 -1.61
N GLN A 623 10.91 36.56 -1.85
CA GLN A 623 9.89 36.56 -0.80
C GLN A 623 10.18 35.50 0.27
N LEU A 624 10.53 34.27 -0.11
CA LEU A 624 10.85 33.20 0.83
C LEU A 624 12.08 33.50 1.68
N GLN A 625 13.11 34.10 1.08
CA GLN A 625 14.32 34.50 1.81
C GLN A 625 14.05 35.62 2.83
N ALA A 626 13.05 36.47 2.60
CA ALA A 626 12.66 37.53 3.53
C ALA A 626 11.85 37.04 4.76
N LEU A 627 11.43 35.77 4.79
CA LEU A 627 10.68 35.18 5.91
C LEU A 627 11.56 34.58 7.01
N SER A 628 12.86 34.46 6.74
CA SER A 628 13.84 33.76 7.59
C SER A 628 14.39 34.66 8.69
#